data_AF-A0A6N7B7V2-F1
#
_entry.id   AF-A0A6N7B7V2-F1
#
_cell.length_a   1.000
_cell.length_b   1.000
_cell.length_c   1.000
_cell.angle_alpha   90.00
_cell.angle_beta   90.00
_cell.angle_gamma   90.00
#
_symmetry.space_group_name_H-M   'P 1'
#
loop_
_entity.id
_entity.type
_entity.pdbx_description
1 polymer ?
#
loop_
_entity_poly.entity_id
_entity_poly.type
_entity_poly.pdbx_seq_one_letter_code
_entity_poly.pdbx_strand_id
1 'polypeptide(L)'
;MADYTKKTYGRNTEVAEIFNLFRAGKDISQHGPRRLGKTFVLDRMVEQANAHKFICIKVEIAGCTEPKMVFRRLCEEIAANRSVTQRTLSIIVQRMAQAINPRGEQAGPWYQPFLNVDWEKYLDRLLGALQDDQEYRWAILIDELPIFLKALHDKGTTGVSQARDFMNLFSQLRDKKTRVRWLVTGSIGIEPLARTGQYIGALSKFYPYPLEPLSEPQAIDYLKDLAQLGLLQSRKAITDQEAQAVIAAVGWRAAFYLEAFAVELRPKLTHLPQ
;
A
#
# COMPACT_ATOMS: atom_id res chain seq x y z
N MET A 1 9.59 -4.09 18.53
CA MET A 1 8.55 -4.29 17.50
C MET A 1 8.28 -5.78 17.43
N ALA A 2 7.02 -6.23 17.39
CA ALA A 2 6.74 -7.65 17.31
C ALA A 2 7.23 -8.21 15.97
N ASP A 3 7.95 -9.33 15.99
CA ASP A 3 8.40 -10.02 14.79
C ASP A 3 7.22 -10.81 14.19
N TYR A 4 6.50 -10.17 13.27
CA TYR A 4 5.33 -10.77 12.62
C TYR A 4 5.71 -11.90 11.64
N THR A 5 6.98 -12.07 11.29
CA THR A 5 7.42 -13.17 10.40
C THR A 5 7.20 -14.54 11.05
N LYS A 6 7.12 -14.58 12.38
CA LYS A 6 6.89 -15.80 13.17
C LYS A 6 5.45 -15.96 13.65
N LYS A 7 4.60 -14.94 13.45
CA LYS A 7 3.20 -14.95 13.90
C LYS A 7 2.30 -15.50 12.79
N THR A 8 1.39 -16.39 13.14
CA THR A 8 0.44 -17.03 12.20
C THR A 8 -0.49 -15.99 11.54
N TYR A 9 -0.85 -14.94 12.29
CA TYR A 9 -1.65 -13.81 11.82
C TYR A 9 -0.82 -12.68 11.19
N GLY A 10 0.49 -12.87 11.00
CA GLY A 10 1.42 -11.90 10.42
C GLY A 10 1.32 -11.73 8.90
N ARG A 11 0.32 -12.36 8.27
CA ARG A 11 0.05 -12.36 6.81
C ARG A 11 1.21 -12.86 5.95
N ASN A 12 2.00 -13.78 6.49
CA ASN A 12 3.25 -14.25 5.85
C ASN A 12 2.98 -15.03 4.55
N THR A 13 1.93 -15.84 4.54
CA THR A 13 1.48 -16.58 3.34
C THR A 13 1.06 -15.61 2.25
N GLU A 14 0.23 -14.62 2.58
CA GLU A 14 -0.26 -13.64 1.61
C GLU A 14 0.86 -12.80 1.01
N VAL A 15 1.83 -12.36 1.84
CA VAL A 15 3.02 -11.64 1.35
C VAL A 15 3.84 -12.50 0.40
N ALA A 16 4.07 -13.78 0.74
CA ALA A 16 4.82 -14.70 -0.12
C ALA A 16 4.11 -14.95 -1.46
N GLU A 17 2.79 -15.15 -1.44
CA GLU A 17 1.95 -15.32 -2.62
C GLU A 17 1.99 -14.09 -3.53
N ILE A 18 1.87 -12.89 -2.95
CA ILE A 18 1.97 -11.63 -3.70
C ILE A 18 3.33 -11.51 -4.41
N PHE A 19 4.44 -11.82 -3.73
CA PHE A 19 5.76 -11.81 -4.37
C PHE A 19 5.89 -12.87 -5.47
N ASN A 20 5.23 -14.03 -5.33
CA ASN A 20 5.19 -15.05 -6.38
C ASN A 20 4.41 -14.55 -7.61
N LEU A 21 3.28 -13.89 -7.42
CA LEU A 21 2.51 -13.24 -8.49
C LEU A 21 3.34 -12.16 -9.20
N PHE A 22 4.07 -11.33 -8.44
CA PHE A 22 5.00 -10.35 -9.00
C PHE A 22 6.10 -10.99 -9.85
N ARG A 23 6.68 -12.11 -9.39
CA ARG A 23 7.66 -12.87 -10.18
C ARG A 23 7.05 -13.43 -11.46
N ALA A 24 5.79 -13.86 -11.40
CA ALA A 24 5.00 -14.37 -12.53
C ALA A 24 4.46 -13.27 -13.46
N GLY A 25 4.84 -12.02 -13.27
CA GLY A 25 4.47 -10.95 -14.20
C GLY A 25 3.18 -10.22 -13.88
N LYS A 26 2.55 -10.47 -12.73
CA LYS A 26 1.23 -9.94 -12.40
C LYS A 26 1.33 -8.65 -11.60
N ASP A 27 0.65 -7.61 -12.07
CA ASP A 27 0.27 -6.48 -11.23
C ASP A 27 -1.02 -6.82 -10.49
N ILE A 28 -1.14 -6.39 -9.24
CA ILE A 28 -2.17 -6.87 -8.33
C ILE A 28 -3.15 -5.75 -7.97
N SER A 29 -4.41 -6.13 -7.85
CA SER A 29 -5.44 -5.28 -7.27
C SER A 29 -6.06 -5.96 -6.06
N GLN A 30 -5.93 -5.33 -4.91
CA GLN A 30 -6.43 -5.82 -3.63
C GLN A 30 -7.56 -4.92 -3.13
N HIS A 31 -8.76 -5.14 -3.66
CA HIS A 31 -9.97 -4.50 -3.19
C HIS A 31 -10.63 -5.36 -2.12
N GLY A 32 -11.21 -4.71 -1.13
CA GLY A 32 -11.99 -5.41 -0.12
C GLY A 32 -12.48 -4.47 0.98
N PRO A 33 -13.35 -4.97 1.87
CA PRO A 33 -13.88 -4.21 3.00
C PRO A 33 -12.81 -3.43 3.78
N ARG A 34 -13.24 -2.32 4.38
CA ARG A 34 -12.42 -1.57 5.35
C ARG A 34 -11.97 -2.50 6.49
N ARG A 35 -10.81 -2.20 7.08
CA ARG A 35 -10.28 -2.84 8.31
C ARG A 35 -9.84 -4.32 8.19
N LEU A 36 -9.74 -4.87 6.98
CA LEU A 36 -9.16 -6.21 6.77
C LEU A 36 -7.63 -6.29 6.92
N GLY A 37 -6.95 -5.15 7.07
CA GLY A 37 -5.49 -5.08 7.22
C GLY A 37 -4.73 -4.94 5.90
N LYS A 38 -5.30 -4.29 4.89
CA LYS A 38 -4.63 -4.08 3.58
C LYS A 38 -3.31 -3.32 3.74
N THR A 39 -3.33 -2.16 4.41
CA THR A 39 -2.12 -1.38 4.72
C THR A 39 -1.10 -2.19 5.51
N PHE A 40 -1.55 -3.03 6.46
CA PHE A 40 -0.67 -3.95 7.19
C PHE A 40 0.02 -4.95 6.24
N VAL A 41 -0.68 -5.53 5.27
CA VAL A 41 -0.05 -6.37 4.23
C VAL A 41 1.00 -5.59 3.45
N LEU A 42 0.72 -4.34 3.05
CA LEU A 42 1.70 -3.51 2.34
C LEU A 42 2.95 -3.24 3.19
N ASP A 43 2.78 -2.95 4.48
CA ASP A 43 3.90 -2.76 5.41
C ASP A 43 4.75 -4.03 5.53
N ARG A 44 4.10 -5.19 5.64
CA ARG A 44 4.77 -6.49 5.68
C ARG A 44 5.52 -6.79 4.39
N MET A 45 5.00 -6.38 3.23
CA MET A 45 5.71 -6.49 1.96
C MET A 45 6.97 -5.62 1.93
N VAL A 46 6.89 -4.37 2.41
CA VAL A 46 8.07 -3.49 2.51
C VAL A 46 9.13 -4.10 3.42
N GLU A 47 8.72 -4.63 4.57
CA GLU A 47 9.63 -5.27 5.54
C GLU A 47 10.34 -6.51 4.95
N GLN A 48 9.63 -7.32 4.16
CA GLN A 48 10.15 -8.57 3.60
C GLN A 48 10.77 -8.41 2.20
N ALA A 49 10.74 -7.22 1.61
CA ALA A 49 11.11 -6.99 0.21
C ALA A 49 12.51 -7.51 -0.14
N ASN A 50 13.51 -7.21 0.69
CA ASN A 50 14.90 -7.60 0.45
C ASN A 50 15.07 -9.13 0.43
N ALA A 51 14.42 -9.86 1.34
CA ALA A 51 14.44 -11.32 1.36
C ALA A 51 13.85 -11.91 0.07
N HIS A 52 12.98 -11.16 -0.60
CA HIS A 52 12.35 -11.55 -1.86
C HIS A 52 13.07 -11.01 -3.11
N LYS A 53 14.21 -10.30 -2.96
CA LYS A 53 14.95 -9.57 -4.01
C LYS A 53 14.13 -8.45 -4.68
N PHE A 54 13.32 -7.77 -3.88
CA PHE A 54 12.56 -6.59 -4.29
C PHE A 54 12.95 -5.36 -3.47
N ILE A 55 12.78 -4.18 -4.08
CA ILE A 55 12.59 -2.92 -3.37
C ILE A 55 11.11 -2.56 -3.49
N CYS A 56 10.44 -2.41 -2.35
CA CYS A 56 9.03 -2.04 -2.30
C CYS A 56 8.89 -0.58 -1.85
N ILE A 57 8.20 0.22 -2.66
CA ILE A 57 7.85 1.61 -2.35
C ILE A 57 6.35 1.68 -2.08
N LYS A 58 5.98 1.85 -0.82
CA LYS A 58 4.59 2.08 -0.43
C LYS A 58 4.27 3.56 -0.54
N VAL A 59 3.16 3.90 -1.18
CA VAL A 59 2.70 5.28 -1.38
C VAL A 59 1.22 5.37 -1.02
N GLU A 60 0.89 6.23 -0.06
CA GLU A 60 -0.50 6.58 0.27
C GLU A 60 -0.94 7.77 -0.59
N ILE A 61 -2.03 7.61 -1.35
CA ILE A 61 -2.49 8.64 -2.30
C ILE A 61 -3.91 9.17 -2.02
N ALA A 62 -4.60 8.70 -0.98
CA ALA A 62 -5.94 9.16 -0.62
C ALA A 62 -6.03 10.69 -0.39
N GLY A 63 -4.94 11.32 0.06
CA GLY A 63 -4.86 12.78 0.25
C GLY A 63 -4.47 13.58 -0.99
N CYS A 64 -4.19 12.93 -2.12
CA CYS A 64 -3.86 13.63 -3.37
C CYS A 64 -5.13 14.18 -4.02
N THR A 65 -5.04 15.39 -4.58
CA THR A 65 -6.16 16.00 -5.32
C THR A 65 -5.81 16.27 -6.78
N GLU A 66 -4.55 16.09 -7.19
CA GLU A 66 -4.10 16.24 -8.57
C GLU A 66 -3.15 15.09 -8.96
N PRO A 67 -3.15 14.62 -10.21
CA PRO A 67 -2.25 13.56 -10.68
C PRO A 67 -0.77 13.80 -10.38
N LYS A 68 -0.27 15.03 -10.56
CA LYS A 68 1.13 15.39 -10.27
C LYS A 68 1.53 15.16 -8.80
N MET A 69 0.58 15.19 -7.87
CA MET A 69 0.85 14.91 -6.45
C MET A 69 1.21 13.45 -6.22
N VAL A 70 0.65 12.52 -7.00
CA VAL A 70 1.00 11.09 -6.92
C VAL A 70 2.46 10.89 -7.29
N PHE A 71 2.92 11.54 -8.38
CA PHE A 71 4.34 11.51 -8.77
C PHE A 71 5.23 12.12 -7.69
N ARG A 72 4.85 13.28 -7.12
CA ARG A 72 5.58 13.88 -6.00
C ARG A 72 5.71 12.92 -4.81
N ARG A 73 4.61 12.28 -4.40
CA ARG A 73 4.59 11.32 -3.29
C ARG A 73 5.48 10.12 -3.58
N LEU A 74 5.45 9.58 -4.80
CA LEU A 74 6.35 8.49 -5.19
C LEU A 74 7.83 8.89 -5.06
N CYS A 75 8.21 10.09 -5.51
CA CYS A 75 9.58 10.57 -5.38
C CYS A 75 9.99 10.83 -3.92
N GLU A 76 9.09 11.36 -3.09
CA GLU A 76 9.27 11.52 -1.64
C GLU A 76 9.56 10.16 -0.98
N GLU A 77 8.75 9.15 -1.27
CA GLU A 77 8.90 7.81 -0.70
C GLU A 77 10.18 7.13 -1.18
N ILE A 78 10.56 7.26 -2.45
CA ILE A 78 11.84 6.72 -2.96
C ILE A 78 13.03 7.37 -2.23
N ALA A 79 12.99 8.68 -2.00
CA ALA A 79 14.06 9.40 -1.31
C ALA A 79 14.16 9.04 0.18
N ALA A 80 13.02 8.74 0.83
CA ALA A 80 12.96 8.40 2.25
C ALA A 80 13.13 6.90 2.56
N ASN A 81 13.02 6.03 1.55
CA ASN A 81 12.98 4.59 1.77
C ASN A 81 14.37 4.04 2.16
N ARG A 82 14.45 3.44 3.36
CA ARG A 82 15.69 2.89 3.91
C ARG A 82 16.27 1.71 3.11
N SER A 83 15.44 0.99 2.36
CA SER A 83 15.91 -0.08 1.47
C SER A 83 16.59 0.45 0.21
N VAL A 84 16.31 1.71 -0.15
CA VAL A 84 16.98 2.40 -1.26
C VAL A 84 18.30 2.96 -0.76
N THR A 85 19.41 2.36 -1.17
CA THR A 85 20.73 2.84 -0.78
C THR A 85 21.02 4.20 -1.42
N GLN A 86 21.90 5.00 -0.81
CA GLN A 86 22.36 6.26 -1.41
C GLN A 86 22.95 6.08 -2.82
N ARG A 87 23.59 4.93 -3.07
CA ARG A 87 24.12 4.55 -4.40
C ARG A 87 22.99 4.28 -5.40
N THR A 88 21.96 3.54 -5.00
CA THR A 88 20.79 3.29 -5.86
C THR A 88 20.08 4.60 -6.17
N LEU A 89 19.90 5.45 -5.16
CA LEU A 89 19.30 6.78 -5.33
C LEU A 89 20.12 7.67 -6.27
N SER A 90 21.45 7.69 -6.14
CA SER A 90 22.30 8.51 -7.02
C SER A 90 22.25 8.04 -8.47
N ILE A 91 22.16 6.73 -8.72
CA ILE A 91 21.95 6.18 -10.07
C ILE A 91 20.60 6.63 -10.65
N ILE A 92 19.52 6.56 -9.85
CA ILE A 92 18.19 7.03 -10.27
C ILE A 92 18.24 8.51 -10.62
N VAL A 93 18.82 9.34 -9.74
CA VAL A 93 18.95 10.79 -9.95
C VAL A 93 19.80 11.09 -11.19
N GLN A 94 20.92 10.41 -11.38
CA GLN A 94 21.78 10.60 -12.55
C GLN A 94 21.04 10.27 -13.85
N ARG A 95 20.30 9.16 -13.90
CA ARG A 95 19.47 8.77 -15.06
C ARG A 95 18.35 9.78 -15.32
N MET A 96 17.76 10.34 -14.27
CA MET A 96 16.75 11.41 -14.38
C MET A 96 17.37 12.73 -14.89
N ALA A 97 18.58 13.08 -14.43
CA ALA A 97 19.25 14.35 -14.70
C ALA A 97 19.91 14.43 -16.08
N GLN A 98 20.30 13.31 -16.70
CA GLN A 98 20.89 13.25 -18.06
C GLN A 98 20.02 13.88 -19.16
N ALA A 99 18.78 14.26 -18.85
CA ALA A 99 17.84 14.82 -19.78
C ALA A 99 17.33 16.23 -19.42
N ILE A 100 18.07 16.93 -18.55
CA ILE A 100 17.93 18.37 -18.27
C ILE A 100 19.28 19.02 -18.62
N ASN A 101 19.27 20.20 -19.24
CA ASN A 101 20.44 21.08 -19.16
C ASN A 101 20.51 21.63 -17.73
N PRO A 102 21.53 21.29 -16.91
CA PRO A 102 21.61 21.75 -15.55
C PRO A 102 22.09 23.21 -15.55
N ARG A 103 21.19 24.14 -15.84
CA ARG A 103 21.41 25.56 -15.56
C ARG A 103 20.67 25.90 -14.27
N GLY A 104 21.31 25.60 -13.15
CA GLY A 104 20.88 26.05 -11.83
C GLY A 104 21.37 25.13 -10.72
N GLU A 105 22.25 25.66 -9.87
CA GLU A 105 22.33 25.18 -8.49
C GLU A 105 20.94 25.37 -7.87
N GLN A 106 20.28 24.28 -7.47
CA GLN A 106 19.01 24.38 -6.78
C GLN A 106 19.11 23.70 -5.43
N ALA A 107 18.88 24.50 -4.38
CA ALA A 107 18.63 24.02 -3.04
C ALA A 107 17.22 23.41 -2.98
N GLY A 108 17.10 22.11 -2.71
CA GLY A 108 15.82 21.43 -2.55
C GLY A 108 15.86 19.94 -2.92
N PRO A 109 14.73 19.22 -2.78
CA PRO A 109 14.63 17.82 -3.19
C PRO A 109 14.92 17.64 -4.67
N TRP A 110 15.61 16.56 -5.04
CA TRP A 110 16.07 16.26 -6.40
C TRP A 110 14.95 16.25 -7.46
N TYR A 111 13.70 16.02 -7.04
CA TYR A 111 12.55 15.94 -7.93
C TYR A 111 11.78 17.27 -8.11
N GLN A 112 12.09 18.29 -7.32
CA GLN A 112 11.38 19.58 -7.33
C GLN A 112 11.35 20.24 -8.74
N PRO A 113 12.45 20.25 -9.53
CA PRO A 113 12.43 20.83 -10.87
C PRO A 113 11.47 20.12 -11.83
N PHE A 114 11.20 18.83 -11.60
CA PHE A 114 10.40 18.00 -12.51
C PHE A 114 8.90 18.20 -12.37
N LEU A 115 8.45 18.68 -11.20
CA LEU A 115 7.02 18.86 -10.93
C LEU A 115 6.38 19.99 -11.75
N ASN A 116 7.18 20.99 -12.14
CA ASN A 116 6.68 22.22 -12.77
C ASN A 116 6.76 22.21 -14.31
N VAL A 117 7.46 21.25 -14.91
CA VAL A 117 7.72 21.23 -16.36
C VAL A 117 6.89 20.17 -17.08
N ASP A 118 7.05 18.89 -16.72
CA ASP A 118 6.40 17.76 -17.42
C ASP A 118 6.49 16.48 -16.57
N TRP A 119 5.68 16.42 -15.50
CA TRP A 119 5.75 15.34 -14.51
C TRP A 119 5.49 13.95 -15.10
N GLU A 120 4.72 13.83 -16.18
CA GLU A 120 4.38 12.55 -16.82
C GLU A 120 5.62 11.94 -17.48
N LYS A 121 6.37 12.75 -18.23
CA LYS A 121 7.63 12.35 -18.86
C LYS A 121 8.68 11.97 -17.82
N TYR A 122 8.73 12.68 -16.70
CA TYR A 122 9.66 12.34 -15.62
C TYR A 122 9.24 11.12 -14.82
N LEU A 123 7.94 10.87 -14.65
CA LEU A 123 7.44 9.61 -14.11
C LEU A 123 7.85 8.44 -15.02
N ASP A 124 7.68 8.57 -16.34
CA ASP A 124 8.15 7.53 -17.28
C ASP A 124 9.65 7.27 -17.13
N ARG A 125 10.48 8.33 -17.07
CA ARG A 125 11.93 8.19 -16.87
C ARG A 125 12.30 7.57 -15.54
N LEU A 126 11.65 7.99 -14.45
CA LEU A 126 11.84 7.40 -13.13
C LEU A 126 11.60 5.89 -13.20
N LEU A 127 10.45 5.47 -13.73
CA LEU A 127 10.12 4.06 -13.89
C LEU A 127 11.07 3.35 -14.86
N GLY A 128 11.64 4.05 -15.84
CA GLY A 128 12.73 3.54 -16.68
C GLY A 128 13.99 3.26 -15.88
N ALA A 129 14.39 4.19 -15.00
CA ALA A 129 15.53 3.98 -14.12
C ALA A 129 15.32 2.78 -13.17
N LEU A 130 14.09 2.57 -12.67
CA LEU A 130 13.73 1.41 -11.84
C LEU A 130 13.70 0.10 -12.64
N GLN A 131 13.18 0.14 -13.87
CA GLN A 131 13.16 -0.99 -14.81
C GLN A 131 14.58 -1.51 -15.08
N ASP A 132 15.52 -0.59 -15.25
CA ASP A 132 16.91 -0.86 -15.63
C ASP A 132 17.79 -1.28 -14.44
N ASP A 133 17.24 -1.31 -13.23
CA ASP A 133 17.92 -1.89 -12.06
C ASP A 133 18.08 -3.41 -12.26
N GLN A 134 19.33 -3.86 -12.27
CA GLN A 134 19.69 -5.26 -12.46
C GLN A 134 19.79 -6.03 -11.14
N GLU A 135 20.01 -5.33 -10.04
CA GLU A 135 20.21 -5.94 -8.72
C GLU A 135 18.86 -6.29 -8.08
N TYR A 136 17.92 -5.35 -8.11
CA TYR A 136 16.60 -5.52 -7.53
C TYR A 136 15.49 -5.39 -8.56
N ARG A 137 14.37 -6.08 -8.29
CA ARG A 137 13.08 -5.74 -8.93
C ARG A 137 12.37 -4.70 -8.06
N TRP A 138 11.61 -3.82 -8.69
CA TRP A 138 10.88 -2.78 -7.98
C TRP A 138 9.40 -3.10 -7.92
N ALA A 139 8.79 -2.81 -6.77
CA ALA A 139 7.34 -2.86 -6.61
C ALA A 139 6.84 -1.53 -6.03
N ILE A 140 5.80 -0.97 -6.65
CA ILE A 140 5.13 0.24 -6.18
C ILE A 140 3.77 -0.17 -5.63
N LEU A 141 3.56 0.07 -4.33
CA LEU A 141 2.39 -0.32 -3.57
C LEU A 141 1.55 0.93 -3.32
N ILE A 142 0.49 1.13 -4.09
CA ILE A 142 -0.40 2.30 -4.00
C ILE A 142 -1.56 1.97 -3.06
N ASP A 143 -1.63 2.67 -1.92
CA ASP A 143 -2.74 2.54 -0.99
C ASP A 143 -3.90 3.48 -1.38
N GLU A 144 -5.13 2.97 -1.31
CA GLU A 144 -6.39 3.71 -1.49
C GLU A 144 -6.57 4.46 -2.82
N LEU A 145 -6.18 3.84 -3.94
CA LEU A 145 -6.38 4.38 -5.29
C LEU A 145 -7.83 4.86 -5.57
N PRO A 146 -8.89 4.14 -5.17
CA PRO A 146 -10.25 4.59 -5.43
C PRO A 146 -10.61 5.92 -4.73
N ILE A 147 -10.01 6.21 -3.57
CA ILE A 147 -10.27 7.48 -2.86
C ILE A 147 -9.69 8.65 -3.64
N PHE A 148 -8.47 8.50 -4.17
CA PHE A 148 -7.87 9.48 -5.06
C PHE A 148 -8.72 9.72 -6.31
N LEU A 149 -9.15 8.64 -6.98
CA LEU A 149 -9.99 8.76 -8.18
C LEU A 149 -11.32 9.43 -7.85
N LYS A 150 -11.93 9.11 -6.71
CA LYS A 150 -13.14 9.79 -6.25
C LYS A 150 -12.89 11.29 -6.05
N ALA A 151 -11.79 11.68 -5.40
CA ALA A 151 -11.46 13.08 -5.18
C ALA A 151 -11.29 13.86 -6.49
N LEU A 152 -10.83 13.22 -7.57
CA LEU A 152 -10.84 13.81 -8.91
C LEU A 152 -12.26 13.91 -9.47
N HIS A 153 -13.05 12.83 -9.42
CA HIS A 153 -14.43 12.83 -9.90
C HIS A 153 -15.31 13.89 -9.23
N ASP A 154 -15.10 14.15 -7.94
CA ASP A 154 -15.83 15.16 -7.16
C ASP A 154 -15.59 16.60 -7.69
N LYS A 155 -14.61 16.82 -8.57
CA LYS A 155 -14.35 18.10 -9.27
C LYS A 155 -15.17 18.27 -10.56
N GLY A 156 -16.10 17.37 -10.86
CA GLY A 156 -16.94 17.42 -12.06
C GLY A 156 -16.25 16.89 -13.32
N THR A 157 -16.73 17.31 -14.49
CA THR A 157 -16.33 16.75 -15.80
C THR A 157 -14.83 16.82 -16.08
N THR A 158 -14.20 17.95 -15.75
CA THR A 158 -12.75 18.11 -15.88
C THR A 158 -11.99 17.11 -15.01
N GLY A 159 -12.43 16.91 -13.77
CA GLY A 159 -11.82 15.95 -12.86
C GLY A 159 -12.00 14.49 -13.29
N VAL A 160 -13.15 14.16 -13.89
CA VAL A 160 -13.37 12.84 -14.51
C VAL A 160 -12.39 12.62 -15.69
N SER A 161 -12.14 13.64 -16.52
CA SER A 161 -11.11 13.53 -17.57
C SER A 161 -9.72 13.33 -16.96
N GLN A 162 -9.36 14.08 -15.92
CA GLN A 162 -8.07 13.92 -15.24
C GLN A 162 -7.90 12.50 -14.66
N ALA A 163 -8.95 11.92 -14.10
CA ALA A 163 -8.93 10.54 -13.60
C ALA A 163 -8.70 9.53 -14.73
N ARG A 164 -9.39 9.72 -15.86
CA ARG A 164 -9.21 8.90 -17.07
C ARG A 164 -7.79 9.00 -17.62
N ASP A 165 -7.28 10.22 -17.77
CA ASP A 165 -5.96 10.48 -18.34
C ASP A 165 -4.86 9.91 -17.43
N PHE A 166 -5.00 10.07 -16.11
CA PHE A 166 -4.13 9.42 -15.13
C PHE A 166 -4.17 7.90 -15.23
N MET A 167 -5.35 7.27 -15.30
CA MET A 167 -5.47 5.81 -15.38
C MET A 167 -4.95 5.24 -16.71
N ASN A 168 -5.09 5.99 -17.80
CA ASN A 168 -4.52 5.64 -19.10
C ASN A 168 -2.99 5.72 -19.08
N LEU A 169 -2.43 6.83 -18.58
CA LEU A 169 -1.00 6.97 -18.37
C LEU A 169 -0.48 5.84 -17.48
N PHE A 170 -1.15 5.59 -16.36
CA PHE A 170 -0.79 4.54 -15.43
C PHE A 170 -0.77 3.17 -16.11
N SER A 171 -1.82 2.79 -16.84
CA SER A 171 -1.83 1.53 -17.60
C SER A 171 -0.69 1.47 -18.63
N GLN A 172 -0.43 2.54 -19.36
CA GLN A 172 0.62 2.58 -20.37
C GLN A 172 2.01 2.38 -19.75
N LEU A 173 2.27 3.02 -18.60
CA LEU A 173 3.53 2.89 -17.87
C LEU A 173 3.74 1.47 -17.35
N ARG A 174 2.69 0.82 -16.82
CA ARG A 174 2.77 -0.59 -16.40
C ARG A 174 3.09 -1.53 -17.56
N ASP A 175 2.42 -1.34 -18.69
CA ASP A 175 2.64 -2.17 -19.88
C ASP A 175 4.07 -2.02 -20.42
N LYS A 176 4.64 -0.80 -20.38
CA LYS A 176 6.02 -0.53 -20.82
C LYS A 176 7.09 -1.02 -19.83
N LYS A 177 6.83 -0.94 -18.52
CA LYS A 177 7.84 -1.13 -17.46
C LYS A 177 7.62 -2.46 -16.74
N THR A 178 7.82 -3.54 -17.51
CA THR A 178 7.49 -4.91 -17.12
C THR A 178 8.35 -5.52 -16.01
N ARG A 179 9.42 -4.89 -15.52
CA ARG A 179 10.18 -5.29 -14.32
C ARG A 179 9.75 -4.50 -13.08
N VAL A 180 8.97 -3.42 -13.25
CA VAL A 180 8.33 -2.71 -12.15
C VAL A 180 6.94 -3.29 -11.93
N ARG A 181 6.67 -3.75 -10.71
CA ARG A 181 5.39 -4.36 -10.34
C ARG A 181 4.53 -3.39 -9.55
N TRP A 182 3.23 -3.57 -9.65
CA TRP A 182 2.26 -2.67 -9.03
C TRP A 182 1.29 -3.46 -8.18
N LEU A 183 0.99 -2.93 -7.00
CA LEU A 183 -0.15 -3.37 -6.19
C LEU A 183 -0.97 -2.15 -5.85
N VAL A 184 -2.26 -2.17 -6.18
CA VAL A 184 -3.21 -1.12 -5.80
C VAL A 184 -4.21 -1.67 -4.80
N THR A 185 -4.46 -0.93 -3.72
CA THR A 185 -5.51 -1.28 -2.76
C THR A 185 -6.72 -0.35 -2.90
N GLY A 186 -7.85 -0.78 -2.35
CA GLY A 186 -9.01 0.08 -2.22
C GLY A 186 -10.01 -0.44 -1.20
N SER A 187 -10.50 0.47 -0.36
CA SER A 187 -11.55 0.18 0.61
C SER A 187 -12.98 0.47 0.11
N ILE A 188 -13.12 1.06 -1.07
CA ILE A 188 -14.40 1.32 -1.74
C ILE A 188 -14.41 0.69 -3.13
N GLY A 189 -15.59 0.45 -3.68
CA GLY A 189 -15.74 -0.08 -5.03
C GLY A 189 -15.18 0.91 -6.06
N ILE A 190 -14.19 0.47 -6.83
CA ILE A 190 -13.58 1.28 -7.90
C ILE A 190 -14.40 1.24 -9.20
N GLU A 191 -15.22 0.20 -9.38
CA GLU A 191 -15.94 -0.06 -10.64
C GLU A 191 -16.91 1.06 -11.06
N PRO A 192 -17.73 1.66 -10.15
CA PRO A 192 -18.58 2.78 -10.53
C PRO A 192 -17.79 4.01 -11.04
N LEU A 193 -16.63 4.26 -10.44
CA LEU A 193 -15.72 5.32 -10.88
C LEU A 193 -15.16 4.99 -12.27
N ALA A 194 -14.73 3.74 -12.47
CA ALA A 194 -14.15 3.29 -13.73
C ALA A 194 -15.12 3.28 -14.91
N ARG A 195 -16.40 2.98 -14.66
CA ARG A 195 -17.46 3.08 -15.67
C ARG A 195 -17.71 4.53 -16.03
N THR A 196 -17.88 5.40 -15.02
CA THR A 196 -18.11 6.84 -15.22
C THR A 196 -16.95 7.52 -15.96
N GLY A 197 -15.71 7.21 -15.59
CA GLY A 197 -14.52 7.79 -16.20
C GLY A 197 -13.98 7.03 -17.43
N GLN A 198 -14.65 5.97 -17.86
CA GLN A 198 -14.28 5.18 -19.06
C GLN A 198 -12.85 4.59 -19.01
N TYR A 199 -12.38 4.15 -17.83
CA TYR A 199 -11.06 3.54 -17.64
C TYR A 199 -11.12 2.11 -17.10
N ILE A 200 -12.23 1.41 -17.30
CA ILE A 200 -12.40 0.00 -16.88
C ILE A 200 -11.31 -0.92 -17.46
N GLY A 201 -10.88 -0.68 -18.70
CA GLY A 201 -9.81 -1.45 -19.36
C GLY A 201 -8.43 -1.27 -18.72
N ALA A 202 -8.18 -0.14 -18.04
CA ALA A 202 -6.95 0.05 -17.28
C ALA A 202 -6.93 -0.81 -16.01
N LEU A 203 -8.11 -1.03 -15.41
CA LEU A 203 -8.28 -1.84 -14.19
C LEU A 203 -8.34 -3.34 -14.48
N SER A 204 -8.93 -3.76 -15.59
CA SER A 204 -9.08 -5.18 -15.94
C SER A 204 -7.75 -5.91 -16.16
N LYS A 205 -6.65 -5.17 -16.31
CA LYS A 205 -5.29 -5.71 -16.46
C LYS A 205 -4.66 -6.13 -15.12
N PHE A 206 -5.25 -5.75 -13.98
CA PHE A 206 -4.78 -6.21 -12.69
C PHE A 206 -5.27 -7.61 -12.37
N TYR A 207 -4.41 -8.39 -11.72
CA TYR A 207 -4.80 -9.65 -11.11
C TYR A 207 -5.54 -9.36 -9.79
N PRO A 208 -6.80 -9.78 -9.63
CA PRO A 208 -7.53 -9.61 -8.39
C PRO A 208 -6.94 -10.52 -7.31
N TYR A 209 -6.57 -9.94 -6.18
CA TYR A 209 -6.10 -10.68 -5.01
C TYR A 209 -7.01 -10.38 -3.81
N PRO A 210 -7.90 -11.30 -3.41
CA PRO A 210 -8.76 -11.08 -2.26
C PRO A 210 -7.97 -11.20 -0.96
N LEU A 211 -8.17 -10.26 -0.04
CA LEU A 211 -7.66 -10.38 1.32
C LEU A 211 -8.80 -10.86 2.23
N GLU A 212 -8.67 -12.07 2.74
CA GLU A 212 -9.67 -12.64 3.63
C GLU A 212 -9.46 -12.20 5.10
N PRO A 213 -10.51 -12.23 5.93
CA PRO A 213 -10.36 -12.14 7.39
C PRO A 213 -9.37 -13.18 7.92
N LEU A 214 -8.93 -13.03 9.17
CA LEU A 214 -8.09 -14.06 9.80
C LEU A 214 -8.86 -15.38 9.82
N SER A 215 -8.17 -16.48 9.56
CA SER A 215 -8.69 -17.81 9.87
C SER A 215 -8.93 -17.93 11.38
N GLU A 216 -9.76 -18.89 11.79
CA GLU A 216 -10.04 -19.09 13.21
C GLU A 216 -8.76 -19.38 14.03
N PRO A 217 -7.83 -20.25 13.60
CA PRO A 217 -6.57 -20.44 14.32
C PRO A 217 -5.75 -19.15 14.44
N GLN A 218 -5.66 -18.36 13.36
CA GLN A 218 -4.94 -17.08 13.38
C GLN A 218 -5.60 -16.06 14.32
N ALA A 219 -6.93 -16.02 14.38
CA ALA A 219 -7.67 -15.15 15.28
C ALA A 219 -7.48 -15.54 16.76
N ILE A 220 -7.44 -16.84 17.06
CA ILE A 220 -7.14 -17.35 18.41
C ILE A 220 -5.73 -16.96 18.83
N ASP A 221 -4.74 -17.20 17.98
CA ASP A 221 -3.34 -16.81 18.25
C ASP A 221 -3.21 -15.30 18.45
N TYR A 222 -3.89 -14.51 17.63
CA TYR A 222 -3.90 -13.06 17.76
C TYR A 222 -4.49 -12.59 19.10
N LEU A 223 -5.64 -13.12 19.51
CA LEU A 223 -6.26 -12.77 20.79
C LEU A 223 -5.40 -13.19 21.99
N LYS A 224 -4.72 -14.33 21.93
CA LYS A 224 -3.76 -14.75 22.95
C LYS A 224 -2.60 -13.78 23.07
N ASP A 225 -2.06 -13.32 21.94
CA ASP A 225 -1.01 -12.30 21.94
C ASP A 225 -1.53 -10.95 22.46
N LEU A 226 -2.76 -10.55 22.14
CA LEU A 226 -3.39 -9.36 22.74
C LEU A 226 -3.51 -9.49 24.27
N ALA A 227 -3.83 -10.68 24.80
CA ALA A 227 -3.86 -10.94 26.24
C ALA A 227 -2.46 -10.78 26.87
N GLN A 228 -1.43 -11.37 26.25
CA GLN A 228 -0.05 -11.27 26.73
C GLN A 228 0.47 -9.83 26.73
N LEU A 229 0.04 -9.02 25.75
CA LEU A 229 0.31 -7.58 25.67
C LEU A 229 -0.52 -6.75 26.67
N GLY A 230 -1.37 -7.39 27.48
CA GLY A 230 -2.21 -6.72 28.47
C GLY A 230 -3.36 -5.92 27.87
N LEU A 231 -3.70 -6.18 26.60
CA LEU A 231 -4.77 -5.46 25.91
C LEU A 231 -6.15 -6.02 26.27
N LEU A 232 -6.23 -7.28 26.72
CA LEU A 232 -7.39 -7.86 27.38
C LEU A 232 -7.31 -7.61 28.89
N GLN A 233 -8.32 -6.95 29.44
CA GLN A 233 -8.31 -6.50 30.83
C GLN A 233 -8.15 -7.67 31.81
N SER A 234 -7.26 -7.50 32.79
CA SER A 234 -7.08 -8.41 33.94
C SER A 234 -6.69 -9.85 33.58
N ARG A 235 -6.38 -10.13 32.32
CA ARG A 235 -6.01 -11.45 31.83
C ARG A 235 -4.77 -11.39 30.95
N LYS A 236 -3.65 -11.89 31.50
CA LYS A 236 -2.38 -12.04 30.76
C LYS A 236 -2.37 -13.27 29.84
N ALA A 237 -3.38 -14.13 29.95
CA ALA A 237 -3.57 -15.31 29.14
C ALA A 237 -5.07 -15.61 29.04
N ILE A 238 -5.48 -16.21 27.92
CA ILE A 238 -6.83 -16.71 27.67
C ILE A 238 -6.73 -18.12 27.07
N THR A 239 -7.77 -18.93 27.30
CA THR A 239 -7.89 -20.26 26.67
C THR A 239 -8.42 -20.18 25.24
N ASP A 240 -8.32 -21.27 24.48
CA ASP A 240 -8.89 -21.35 23.13
C ASP A 240 -10.41 -21.16 23.14
N GLN A 241 -11.08 -21.71 24.17
CA GLN A 241 -12.52 -21.56 24.34
C GLN A 241 -12.93 -20.10 24.61
N GLU A 242 -12.14 -19.38 25.40
CA GLU A 242 -12.35 -17.96 25.67
C GLU A 242 -12.11 -17.11 24.40
N ALA A 243 -11.07 -17.43 23.63
CA ALA A 243 -10.80 -16.79 22.35
C ALA A 243 -11.94 -17.04 21.35
N GLN A 244 -12.46 -18.26 21.28
CA GLN A 244 -13.61 -18.61 20.44
C GLN A 244 -14.87 -17.86 20.86
N ALA A 245 -15.13 -17.69 22.16
CA ALA A 245 -16.25 -16.89 22.64
C ALA A 245 -16.14 -15.43 22.21
N VAL A 246 -14.93 -14.85 22.25
CA VAL A 246 -14.67 -13.50 21.73
C VAL A 246 -14.89 -13.43 20.21
N ILE A 247 -14.37 -14.40 19.45
CA ILE A 247 -14.54 -14.45 17.99
C ILE A 247 -16.03 -14.52 17.63
N ALA A 248 -16.81 -15.36 18.32
CA ALA A 248 -18.24 -15.50 18.14
C ALA A 248 -18.99 -14.19 18.47
N ALA A 249 -18.61 -13.52 19.56
CA ALA A 249 -19.22 -12.25 19.96
C ALA A 249 -18.93 -11.10 18.97
N VAL A 250 -17.70 -11.05 18.42
CA VAL A 250 -17.31 -10.03 17.43
C VAL A 250 -17.98 -10.29 16.07
N GLY A 251 -18.21 -11.55 15.70
CA GLY A 251 -18.88 -11.95 14.46
C GLY A 251 -18.04 -11.77 13.19
N TRP A 252 -16.94 -11.01 13.24
CA TRP A 252 -16.00 -10.82 12.13
C TRP A 252 -14.54 -10.91 12.60
N ARG A 253 -13.81 -11.89 12.07
CA ARG A 253 -12.38 -12.17 12.35
C ARG A 253 -11.38 -11.18 11.73
N ALA A 254 -11.75 -9.90 11.55
CA ALA A 254 -10.76 -8.89 11.16
C ALA A 254 -10.00 -8.45 12.40
N ALA A 255 -8.66 -8.39 12.32
CA ALA A 255 -7.79 -8.03 13.44
C ALA A 255 -8.25 -6.75 14.16
N PHE A 256 -8.62 -5.72 13.39
CA PHE A 256 -9.15 -4.47 13.93
C PHE A 256 -10.34 -4.67 14.88
N TYR A 257 -11.33 -5.50 14.50
CA TYR A 257 -12.54 -5.68 15.31
C TYR A 257 -12.25 -6.51 16.56
N LEU A 258 -11.36 -7.51 16.45
CA LEU A 258 -10.89 -8.31 17.58
C LEU A 258 -10.13 -7.43 18.60
N GLU A 259 -9.25 -6.55 18.13
CA GLU A 259 -8.53 -5.60 18.97
C GLU A 259 -9.46 -4.56 19.60
N ALA A 260 -10.37 -3.97 18.81
CA ALA A 260 -11.34 -3.00 19.32
C ALA A 260 -12.21 -3.59 20.43
N PHE A 261 -12.70 -4.82 20.24
CA PHE A 261 -13.47 -5.51 21.27
C PHE A 261 -12.63 -5.81 22.52
N ALA A 262 -11.39 -6.27 22.34
CA ALA A 262 -10.47 -6.48 23.45
C ALA A 262 -10.23 -5.19 24.28
N VAL A 263 -10.13 -4.04 23.61
CA VAL A 263 -9.99 -2.73 24.25
C VAL A 263 -11.29 -2.27 24.93
N GLU A 264 -12.46 -2.49 24.32
CA GLU A 264 -13.76 -2.13 24.91
C GLU A 264 -14.12 -2.94 26.15
N LEU A 265 -13.59 -4.17 26.29
CA LEU A 265 -13.69 -4.96 27.52
C LEU A 265 -12.95 -4.32 28.70
N ARG A 266 -12.23 -3.20 28.52
CA ARG A 266 -11.75 -2.39 29.64
C ARG A 266 -12.93 -1.65 30.26
N PRO A 267 -13.10 -1.63 31.60
CA PRO A 267 -14.13 -0.84 32.23
C PRO A 267 -13.75 0.61 31.97
N LYS A 268 -14.71 1.43 31.58
CA LYS A 268 -14.55 2.86 31.71
C LYS A 268 -14.33 3.10 33.21
N LEU A 269 -13.13 3.50 33.61
CA LEU A 269 -12.91 4.08 34.93
C LEU A 269 -13.66 5.41 34.96
N THR A 270 -14.99 5.35 35.07
CA THR A 270 -15.80 6.47 35.52
C THR A 270 -15.44 6.68 36.97
N HIS A 271 -14.80 7.82 37.23
CA HIS A 271 -14.59 8.41 38.54
C HIS A 271 -15.80 8.13 39.45
N LEU A 272 -15.60 7.31 40.49
CA LEU A 272 -16.42 7.37 41.68
C LEU A 272 -15.99 8.65 42.41
N PRO A 273 -16.86 9.66 42.59
CA PRO A 273 -16.54 10.77 43.47
C PRO A 273 -16.31 10.24 44.89
N GLN A 274 -15.26 10.74 45.52
CA GLN A 274 -14.94 10.52 46.94
C GLN A 274 -16.01 11.13 47.83
#